data_AF-A0A538GGX5-F1
#
_entry.id   AF-A0A538GGX5-F1
#
_cell.length_a   1.000
_cell.length_b   1.000
_cell.length_c   1.000
_cell.angle_alpha   90.00
_cell.angle_beta   90.00
_cell.angle_gamma   90.00
#
_symmetry.space_group_name_H-M   'P 1'
#
loop_
_entity.id
_entity.type
_entity.pdbx_description
1 polymer ?
#
loop_
_entity_poly.entity_id
_entity_poly.type
_entity_poly.pdbx_seq_one_letter_code
_entity_poly.pdbx_strand_id
1 'polypeptide(L)'
;MARAIALAAAALALTAPPLAMAKGKPLPAPNQPPAPRLTKAAATRIFLADHKVAAWLSRYPHTRRVVDTTFKKSVWTVSIWWGDAGEIATGKVDDTSGAVTEAWTGPQVAWKMARGNPGAFGGKEINNTALWLGFCALFFIGLADLRRPFSLRNLDLIALLSFSVSLWYFNRGDIFTSVPLAYPPLVYLLVRMLWSGARGRLATGAVPVWPVWLLAAAAVFAAGFRIGLNVSASNVIDVGYSGVIGADRIAHRRVPYGNFPVEDGRKACGPADTAG
;
A
#
# COMPACT_ATOMS: atom_id res chain seq x y z
N MET A 1 -31.90 57.19 49.37
CA MET A 1 -32.72 56.37 48.46
C MET A 1 -32.66 57.00 47.08
N ALA A 2 -32.48 56.16 46.07
CA ALA A 2 -32.01 56.51 44.74
C ALA A 2 -33.05 57.24 43.88
N ARG A 3 -32.58 58.23 43.10
CA ARG A 3 -32.87 58.46 41.67
C ARG A 3 -32.46 59.89 41.29
N ALA A 4 -31.50 60.03 40.39
CA ALA A 4 -31.41 61.19 39.50
C ALA A 4 -30.53 60.85 38.29
N ILE A 5 -31.17 60.75 37.14
CA ILE A 5 -30.59 60.79 35.81
C ILE A 5 -30.34 62.27 35.48
N ALA A 6 -29.16 62.61 34.96
CA ALA A 6 -28.96 63.41 33.74
C ALA A 6 -27.59 64.12 33.70
N LEU A 7 -26.84 63.80 32.65
CA LEU A 7 -26.01 64.69 31.81
C LEU A 7 -24.95 65.60 32.47
N ALA A 8 -23.68 65.24 32.24
CA ALA A 8 -22.63 66.22 32.01
C ALA A 8 -21.60 65.66 31.00
N ALA A 9 -21.50 66.32 29.86
CA ALA A 9 -20.44 66.14 28.87
C ALA A 9 -19.17 66.85 29.35
N ALA A 10 -18.01 66.20 29.28
CA ALA A 10 -16.71 66.88 29.23
C ALA A 10 -15.62 65.96 28.69
N ALA A 11 -15.04 66.41 27.57
CA ALA A 11 -13.65 66.30 27.15
C ALA A 11 -12.96 64.91 27.12
N LEU A 12 -12.68 64.44 25.91
CA LEU A 12 -11.33 63.96 25.59
C LEU A 12 -11.01 64.17 24.10
N ALA A 13 -10.26 65.23 23.83
CA ALA A 13 -9.56 65.40 22.57
C ALA A 13 -8.22 64.65 22.66
N LEU A 14 -8.06 63.57 21.92
CA LEU A 14 -6.74 63.02 21.58
C LEU A 14 -6.73 62.57 20.11
N THR A 15 -6.17 63.45 19.27
CA THR A 15 -5.29 63.15 18.13
C THR A 15 -5.67 61.94 17.24
N ALA A 16 -6.46 62.18 16.20
CA ALA A 16 -6.48 61.30 15.04
C ALA A 16 -5.20 61.50 14.21
N PRO A 17 -4.41 60.46 13.89
CA PRO A 17 -3.32 60.59 12.94
C PRO A 17 -3.87 60.86 11.53
N PRO A 18 -3.15 61.61 10.68
CA PRO A 18 -3.61 61.88 9.33
C PRO A 18 -3.73 60.58 8.53
N LEU A 19 -4.87 60.39 7.89
CA LEU A 19 -5.09 59.37 6.84
C LEU A 19 -4.20 59.71 5.64
N ALA A 20 -2.92 59.31 5.71
CA ALA A 20 -2.09 59.17 4.54
C ALA A 20 -2.64 58.00 3.73
N MET A 21 -3.25 58.29 2.57
CA MET A 21 -3.51 57.29 1.54
C MET A 21 -2.16 56.69 1.10
N ALA A 22 -1.73 55.64 1.78
CA ALA A 22 -0.66 54.79 1.28
C ALA A 22 -1.17 54.14 -0.01
N LYS A 23 -0.58 54.52 -1.15
CA LYS A 23 -0.68 53.73 -2.38
C LYS A 23 -0.37 52.29 -2.00
N GLY A 24 -1.39 51.43 -1.99
CA GLY A 24 -1.26 50.03 -1.60
C GLY A 24 -0.10 49.42 -2.39
N LYS A 25 0.86 48.83 -1.67
CA LYS A 25 1.82 47.92 -2.32
C LYS A 25 0.99 46.90 -3.10
N PRO A 26 1.27 46.68 -4.40
CA PRO A 26 0.58 45.63 -5.13
C PRO A 26 0.75 44.34 -4.33
N LEU A 27 -0.36 43.65 -4.08
CA LEU A 27 -0.33 42.29 -3.55
C LEU A 27 0.66 41.49 -4.40
N PRO A 28 1.56 40.69 -3.81
CA PRO A 28 2.44 39.84 -4.60
C PRO A 28 1.56 39.02 -5.53
N ALA A 29 1.86 39.06 -6.83
CA ALA A 29 1.16 38.25 -7.81
C ALA A 29 1.13 36.80 -7.29
N PRO A 30 0.00 36.07 -7.42
CA PRO A 30 -0.02 34.67 -7.06
C PRO A 30 1.15 34.01 -7.77
N ASN A 31 2.06 33.38 -7.01
CA ASN A 31 3.25 32.70 -7.53
C ASN A 31 2.80 31.82 -8.71
N GLN A 32 3.00 32.32 -9.92
CA GLN A 32 2.61 31.61 -11.11
C GLN A 32 3.49 30.36 -11.12
N PRO A 33 2.91 29.15 -11.21
CA PRO A 33 3.72 27.95 -11.23
C PRO A 33 4.76 28.11 -12.34
N PRO A 34 6.04 27.79 -12.08
CA PRO A 34 7.10 28.01 -13.05
C PRO A 34 6.69 27.37 -14.38
N ALA A 35 6.90 28.10 -15.47
CA ALA A 35 6.63 27.57 -16.81
C ALA A 35 7.42 26.26 -16.97
N PRO A 36 6.80 25.21 -17.53
CA PRO A 36 7.49 23.95 -17.71
C PRO A 36 8.72 24.12 -18.62
N ARG A 37 9.82 23.49 -18.26
CA ARG A 37 11.07 23.47 -19.01
C ARG A 37 11.00 22.51 -20.18
N LEU A 38 10.39 21.34 -19.99
CA LEU A 38 10.11 20.39 -21.07
C LEU A 38 8.81 20.76 -21.78
N THR A 39 8.71 20.39 -23.05
CA THR A 39 7.42 20.44 -23.75
C THR A 39 6.62 19.18 -23.45
N LYS A 40 5.29 19.25 -23.57
CA LYS A 40 4.39 18.09 -23.47
C LYS A 40 4.89 16.93 -24.35
N ALA A 41 5.23 17.22 -25.61
CA ALA A 41 5.75 16.23 -26.55
C ALA A 41 7.10 15.63 -26.13
N ALA A 42 8.01 16.44 -25.57
CA ALA A 42 9.28 15.95 -25.06
C ALA A 42 9.09 15.00 -23.87
N ALA A 43 8.27 15.37 -22.89
CA ALA A 43 7.96 14.51 -21.73
C ALA A 43 7.28 13.20 -22.16
N THR A 44 6.31 13.26 -23.07
CA THR A 44 5.68 12.07 -23.65
C THR A 44 6.70 11.16 -24.33
N ARG A 45 7.59 11.72 -25.15
CA ARG A 45 8.63 10.94 -25.86
C ARG A 45 9.60 10.27 -24.89
N ILE A 46 10.03 10.99 -23.85
CA ILE A 46 10.89 10.46 -22.79
C ILE A 46 10.21 9.27 -22.11
N PHE A 47 8.96 9.43 -21.70
CA PHE A 47 8.23 8.37 -21.01
C PHE A 47 7.97 7.14 -21.91
N LEU A 48 7.64 7.35 -23.19
CA LEU A 48 7.47 6.27 -24.16
C LEU A 48 8.77 5.51 -24.44
N ALA A 49 9.92 6.15 -24.25
CA ALA A 49 11.24 5.56 -24.44
C ALA A 49 11.79 4.84 -23.21
N ASP A 50 11.13 4.96 -22.05
CA ASP A 50 11.49 4.19 -20.85
C ASP A 50 11.45 2.69 -21.15
N HIS A 51 12.50 1.94 -20.78
CA HIS A 51 12.61 0.53 -21.13
C HIS A 51 11.41 -0.28 -20.63
N LYS A 52 10.96 -0.05 -19.39
CA LYS A 52 9.85 -0.81 -18.80
C LYS A 52 8.54 -0.48 -19.54
N VAL A 53 8.31 0.80 -19.82
CA VAL A 53 7.12 1.25 -20.57
C VAL A 53 7.16 0.73 -22.00
N ALA A 54 8.24 0.93 -22.75
CA ALA A 54 8.39 0.46 -24.12
C ALA A 54 8.22 -1.06 -24.24
N ALA A 55 8.88 -1.82 -23.35
CA ALA A 55 8.74 -3.27 -23.29
C ALA A 55 7.30 -3.69 -22.96
N TRP A 56 6.56 -2.95 -22.14
CA TRP A 56 5.15 -3.20 -21.86
C TRP A 56 4.26 -2.93 -23.08
N LEU A 57 4.44 -1.76 -23.70
CA LEU A 57 3.65 -1.27 -24.83
C LEU A 57 3.81 -2.10 -26.10
N SER A 58 4.87 -2.89 -26.24
CA SER A 58 5.06 -3.81 -27.38
C SER A 58 3.94 -4.86 -27.51
N ARG A 59 3.18 -5.11 -26.43
CA ARG A 59 2.02 -6.01 -26.41
C ARG A 59 0.77 -5.39 -27.05
N TYR A 60 0.78 -4.09 -27.31
CA TYR A 60 -0.39 -3.33 -27.75
C TYR A 60 -0.14 -2.66 -29.11
N PRO A 61 -1.02 -2.87 -30.11
CA PRO A 61 -0.96 -2.15 -31.38
C PRO A 61 -0.99 -0.63 -31.20
N HIS A 62 -0.32 0.11 -32.08
CA HIS A 62 -0.28 1.58 -32.01
C HIS A 62 -1.61 2.25 -32.40
N THR A 63 -2.47 1.60 -33.18
CA THR A 63 -3.63 2.20 -33.83
C THR A 63 -4.71 2.75 -32.90
N ARG A 64 -4.82 2.21 -31.67
CA ARG A 64 -5.83 2.63 -30.66
C ARG A 64 -5.22 3.30 -29.43
N ARG A 65 -3.95 3.70 -29.52
CA ARG A 65 -3.22 4.27 -28.38
C ARG A 65 -3.58 5.74 -28.21
N VAL A 66 -4.03 6.11 -27.02
CA VAL A 66 -4.26 7.51 -26.63
C VAL A 66 -3.28 7.86 -25.53
N VAL A 67 -2.63 9.01 -25.65
CA VAL A 67 -1.68 9.48 -24.63
C VAL A 67 -2.17 10.82 -24.12
N ASP A 68 -2.41 10.89 -22.82
CA ASP A 68 -2.60 12.14 -22.12
C ASP A 68 -1.35 12.51 -21.33
N THR A 69 -1.04 13.79 -21.29
CA THR A 69 0.14 14.29 -20.59
C THR A 69 -0.19 15.64 -19.98
N THR A 70 -0.09 15.70 -18.65
CA THR A 70 -0.46 16.84 -17.83
C THR A 70 0.73 17.31 -17.01
N PHE A 71 0.80 18.60 -16.71
CA PHE A 71 1.88 19.20 -15.93
C PHE A 71 1.34 19.78 -14.63
N LYS A 72 1.92 19.39 -13.50
CA LYS A 72 1.55 19.90 -12.18
C LYS A 72 2.76 19.86 -11.24
N LYS A 73 3.01 20.97 -10.54
CA LYS A 73 4.08 21.09 -9.53
C LYS A 73 5.45 20.59 -10.04
N SER A 74 5.89 21.07 -11.21
CA SER A 74 7.18 20.71 -11.83
C SER A 74 7.34 19.23 -12.23
N VAL A 75 6.23 18.50 -12.33
CA VAL A 75 6.22 17.10 -12.76
C VAL A 75 5.22 16.90 -13.89
N TRP A 76 5.65 16.18 -14.93
CA TRP A 76 4.80 15.71 -16.01
C TRP A 76 4.23 14.35 -15.65
N THR A 77 2.91 14.20 -15.66
CA THR A 77 2.25 12.89 -15.56
C THR A 77 1.80 12.47 -16.95
N VAL A 78 2.24 11.28 -17.37
CA VAL A 78 1.91 10.70 -18.68
C VAL A 78 1.06 9.46 -18.46
N SER A 79 -0.14 9.47 -19.03
CA SER A 79 -1.11 8.37 -18.97
C SER A 79 -1.34 7.84 -20.39
N ILE A 80 -1.21 6.53 -20.55
CA ILE A 80 -1.33 5.85 -21.84
C ILE A 80 -2.51 4.88 -21.78
N TRP A 81 -3.45 5.07 -22.68
CA TRP A 81 -4.68 4.31 -22.80
C TRP A 81 -4.68 3.48 -24.09
N TRP A 82 -5.39 2.37 -24.07
CA TRP A 82 -5.59 1.55 -25.26
C TRP A 82 -6.98 0.90 -25.27
N GLY A 83 -7.81 1.32 -26.23
CA GLY A 83 -9.12 0.74 -26.50
C GLY A 83 -9.89 0.34 -25.24
N ASP A 84 -10.38 -0.90 -25.22
CA ASP A 84 -11.16 -1.45 -24.11
C ASP A 84 -10.29 -1.86 -22.90
N ALA A 85 -8.96 -1.88 -23.03
CA ALA A 85 -8.05 -2.20 -21.92
C ALA A 85 -7.92 -1.04 -20.92
N GLY A 86 -8.42 0.15 -21.26
CA GLY A 86 -8.32 1.33 -20.40
C GLY A 86 -6.88 1.84 -20.32
N GLU A 87 -6.47 2.32 -19.15
CA GLU A 87 -5.12 2.83 -18.91
C GLU A 87 -4.15 1.65 -18.78
N ILE A 88 -3.17 1.58 -19.68
CA ILE A 88 -2.21 0.47 -19.79
C ILE A 88 -0.83 0.81 -19.23
N ALA A 89 -0.48 2.10 -19.17
CA ALA A 89 0.75 2.57 -18.54
C ALA A 89 0.58 4.00 -18.03
N THR A 90 1.22 4.31 -16.90
CA THR A 90 1.19 5.66 -16.32
C THR A 90 2.47 5.94 -15.56
N GLY A 91 2.88 7.20 -15.48
CA GLY A 91 4.12 7.54 -14.79
C GLY A 91 4.40 9.03 -14.73
N LYS A 92 5.55 9.35 -14.15
CA LYS A 92 6.00 10.71 -13.89
C LYS A 92 7.35 10.97 -14.52
N VAL A 93 7.48 12.13 -15.15
CA VAL A 93 8.75 12.65 -15.68
C VAL A 93 9.05 13.97 -14.97
N ASP A 94 10.24 14.06 -14.39
CA ASP A 94 10.72 15.29 -13.77
C ASP A 94 11.02 16.34 -14.85
N ASP A 95 10.45 17.54 -14.68
CA ASP A 95 10.57 18.60 -15.69
C ASP A 95 11.96 19.20 -15.78
N THR A 96 12.76 19.12 -14.71
CA THR A 96 14.09 19.73 -14.68
C THR A 96 15.16 18.82 -15.28
N SER A 97 15.13 17.55 -14.92
CA SER A 97 16.12 16.54 -15.33
C SER A 97 15.70 15.74 -16.56
N GLY A 98 14.41 15.66 -16.86
CA GLY A 98 13.88 14.72 -17.84
C GLY A 98 13.96 13.25 -17.38
N ALA A 99 14.24 12.99 -16.11
CA ALA A 99 14.26 11.64 -15.57
C ALA A 99 12.83 11.10 -15.40
N VAL A 100 12.62 9.84 -15.77
CA VAL A 100 11.39 9.11 -15.44
C VAL A 100 11.49 8.71 -13.97
N THR A 101 10.70 9.36 -13.12
CA THR A 101 10.71 9.15 -11.66
C THR A 101 9.75 8.06 -11.22
N GLU A 102 8.70 7.82 -12.01
CA GLU A 102 7.76 6.73 -11.81
C GLU A 102 7.36 6.11 -13.15
N ALA A 103 7.32 4.79 -13.22
CA ALA A 103 6.84 4.05 -14.39
C ALA A 103 6.02 2.84 -13.94
N TRP A 104 4.72 2.89 -14.18
CA TRP A 104 3.74 1.88 -13.78
C TRP A 104 3.10 1.26 -15.02
N THR A 105 3.06 -0.07 -15.07
CA THR A 105 2.57 -0.83 -16.23
C THR A 105 1.68 -1.98 -15.77
N GLY A 106 0.66 -2.31 -16.57
CA GLY A 106 -0.21 -3.45 -16.31
C GLY A 106 -0.92 -3.33 -14.95
N PRO A 107 -0.88 -4.36 -14.07
CA PRO A 107 -1.60 -4.33 -12.80
C PRO A 107 -1.28 -3.13 -11.90
N GLN A 108 -0.08 -2.54 -12.01
CA GLN A 108 0.35 -1.38 -11.21
C GLN A 108 -0.40 -0.08 -11.56
N VAL A 109 -1.03 -0.03 -12.74
CA VAL A 109 -1.83 1.12 -13.18
C VAL A 109 -3.15 1.11 -12.44
N ALA A 110 -3.90 0.00 -12.55
CA ALA A 110 -5.20 -0.18 -11.89
C ALA A 110 -5.07 -0.34 -10.37
N TRP A 111 -3.98 -0.94 -9.89
CA TRP A 111 -3.79 -1.26 -8.48
C TRP A 111 -2.56 -0.57 -7.92
N LYS A 112 -2.76 0.63 -7.35
CA LYS A 112 -1.68 1.45 -6.77
C LYS A 112 -0.90 0.74 -5.66
N MET A 113 -1.55 -0.14 -4.92
CA MET A 113 -0.95 -0.94 -3.86
C MET A 113 0.14 -1.89 -4.39
N ALA A 114 0.02 -2.29 -5.66
CA ALA A 114 0.95 -3.19 -6.33
C ALA A 114 2.26 -2.51 -6.78
N ARG A 115 2.42 -1.22 -6.45
CA ARG A 115 3.61 -0.42 -6.76
C ARG A 115 4.77 -0.63 -5.77
N GLY A 116 4.52 -1.34 -4.66
CA GLY A 116 5.55 -1.61 -3.65
C GLY A 116 5.84 -0.43 -2.71
N ASN A 117 4.88 0.49 -2.57
CA ASN A 117 5.05 1.63 -1.67
C ASN A 117 5.15 1.16 -0.21
N PRO A 118 6.11 1.68 0.58
CA PRO A 118 6.26 1.30 1.98
C PRO A 118 4.97 1.56 2.77
N GLY A 119 4.47 0.51 3.43
CA GLY A 119 3.24 0.58 4.23
C GLY A 119 1.94 0.44 3.44
N ALA A 120 1.99 0.09 2.14
CA ALA A 120 0.79 -0.26 1.37
C ALA A 120 0.01 -1.41 2.05
N PHE A 121 0.71 -2.45 2.48
CA PHE A 121 0.12 -3.60 3.19
C PHE A 121 0.67 -3.75 4.59
N GLY A 122 -0.20 -3.86 5.59
CA GLY A 122 0.16 -4.22 6.97
C GLY A 122 1.07 -3.23 7.71
N GLY A 123 1.27 -2.03 7.18
CA GLY A 123 2.14 -0.99 7.73
C GLY A 123 3.62 -1.21 7.42
N LYS A 124 4.48 -0.41 8.06
CA LYS A 124 5.93 -0.43 7.79
C LYS A 124 6.67 -1.49 8.62
N GLU A 125 6.17 -1.76 9.82
CA GLU A 125 6.92 -2.55 10.80
C GLU A 125 6.87 -4.05 10.53
N ILE A 126 5.71 -4.62 10.22
CA ILE A 126 5.65 -6.07 10.01
C ILE A 126 6.39 -6.53 8.75
N ASN A 127 6.40 -5.67 7.73
CA ASN A 127 7.15 -5.93 6.50
C ASN A 127 8.62 -5.50 6.60
N ASN A 128 9.06 -5.03 7.77
CA ASN A 128 10.48 -4.81 8.03
C ASN A 128 11.21 -6.14 7.89
N THR A 129 12.25 -6.16 7.05
CA THR A 129 13.00 -7.37 6.72
C THR A 129 13.57 -8.07 7.94
N ALA A 130 14.05 -7.35 8.95
CA ALA A 130 14.63 -7.94 10.15
C ALA A 130 13.57 -8.64 11.01
N LEU A 131 12.43 -7.98 11.25
CA LEU A 131 11.33 -8.56 12.02
C LEU A 131 10.72 -9.76 11.31
N TRP A 132 10.47 -9.63 10.00
CA TRP A 132 9.94 -10.70 9.17
C TRP A 132 10.85 -11.93 9.12
N LEU A 133 12.15 -11.75 8.87
CA LEU A 133 13.12 -12.86 8.91
C LEU A 133 13.26 -13.44 10.32
N GLY A 134 13.13 -12.62 11.36
CA GLY A 134 13.07 -13.08 12.75
C GLY A 134 11.91 -14.04 12.99
N PHE A 135 10.71 -13.72 12.51
CA PHE A 135 9.56 -14.64 12.57
C PHE A 135 9.78 -15.90 11.74
N CYS A 136 10.36 -15.79 10.54
CA CYS A 136 10.69 -16.95 9.71
C CYS A 136 11.67 -17.89 10.42
N ALA A 137 12.71 -17.33 11.05
CA ALA A 137 13.70 -18.07 11.82
C ALA A 137 13.07 -18.72 13.05
N LEU A 138 12.25 -17.98 13.81
CA LEU A 138 11.52 -18.51 14.97
C LEU A 138 10.61 -19.68 14.57
N PHE A 139 9.88 -19.55 13.47
CA PHE A 139 9.04 -20.62 12.92
C PHE A 139 9.85 -21.86 12.54
N PHE A 140 10.96 -21.68 11.81
CA PHE A 140 11.79 -22.80 11.38
C PHE A 140 12.48 -23.48 12.57
N ILE A 141 13.20 -22.72 13.41
CA ILE A 141 13.97 -23.27 14.54
C ILE A 141 13.04 -23.92 15.58
N GLY A 142 11.87 -23.33 15.81
CA GLY A 142 10.89 -23.87 16.75
C GLY A 142 10.30 -25.21 16.30
N LEU A 143 10.15 -25.43 14.98
CA LEU A 143 9.42 -26.59 14.45
C LEU A 143 10.29 -27.62 13.72
N ALA A 144 11.42 -27.24 13.15
CA ALA A 144 12.26 -28.14 12.36
C ALA A 144 12.84 -29.27 13.23
N ASP A 145 12.88 -30.48 12.66
CA ASP A 145 13.63 -31.58 13.25
C ASP A 145 15.10 -31.44 12.87
N LEU A 146 15.88 -30.79 13.73
CA LEU A 146 17.32 -30.56 13.52
C LEU A 146 18.15 -31.84 13.62
N ARG A 147 17.60 -32.91 14.19
CA ARG A 147 18.25 -34.23 14.25
C ARG A 147 18.11 -34.97 12.92
N ARG A 148 17.11 -34.61 12.11
CA ARG A 148 16.82 -35.19 10.80
C ARG A 148 16.62 -34.09 9.75
N PRO A 149 17.70 -33.39 9.34
CA PRO A 149 17.59 -32.19 8.50
C PRO A 149 16.90 -32.46 7.16
N PHE A 150 17.10 -33.63 6.55
CA PHE A 150 16.54 -34.00 5.24
C PHE A 150 15.17 -34.70 5.32
N SER A 151 14.39 -34.46 6.39
CA SER A 151 13.05 -35.03 6.50
C SER A 151 12.04 -34.32 5.58
N LEU A 152 11.05 -35.06 5.07
CA LEU A 152 9.93 -34.49 4.31
C LEU A 152 9.18 -33.41 5.10
N ARG A 153 9.14 -33.53 6.44
CA ARG A 153 8.56 -32.51 7.32
C ARG A 153 9.32 -31.19 7.25
N ASN A 154 10.66 -31.22 7.30
CA ASN A 154 11.43 -29.99 7.16
C ASN A 154 11.27 -29.40 5.76
N LEU A 155 11.11 -30.24 4.73
CA LEU A 155 10.75 -29.76 3.39
C LEU A 155 9.38 -29.08 3.38
N ASP A 156 8.37 -29.60 4.11
CA ASP A 156 7.06 -28.96 4.27
C ASP A 156 7.20 -27.57 4.93
N LEU A 157 8.06 -27.43 5.94
CA LEU A 157 8.35 -26.13 6.58
C LEU A 157 9.06 -25.16 5.61
N ILE A 158 10.02 -25.66 4.82
CA ILE A 158 10.71 -24.85 3.80
C ILE A 158 9.72 -24.41 2.71
N ALA A 159 8.80 -25.28 2.30
CA ALA A 159 7.76 -24.92 1.34
C ALA A 159 6.87 -23.79 1.88
N LEU A 160 6.45 -23.86 3.15
CA LEU A 160 5.71 -22.77 3.80
C LEU A 160 6.53 -21.47 3.87
N LEU A 161 7.82 -21.57 4.19
CA LEU A 161 8.70 -20.40 4.20
C LEU A 161 9.01 -19.87 2.80
N SER A 162 8.93 -20.68 1.74
CA SER A 162 9.24 -20.22 0.38
C SER A 162 8.24 -19.18 -0.15
N PHE A 163 7.03 -19.10 0.42
CA PHE A 163 6.11 -17.98 0.17
C PHE A 163 6.71 -16.62 0.53
N SER A 164 7.69 -16.58 1.44
CA SER A 164 8.47 -15.38 1.75
C SER A 164 9.18 -14.81 0.53
N VAL A 165 9.63 -15.65 -0.41
CA VAL A 165 10.25 -15.18 -1.65
C VAL A 165 9.24 -14.47 -2.53
N SER A 166 8.03 -15.03 -2.69
CA SER A 166 6.93 -14.37 -3.38
C SER A 166 6.58 -13.02 -2.74
N LEU A 167 6.47 -12.99 -1.40
CA LEU A 167 6.17 -11.78 -0.64
C LEU A 167 7.25 -10.69 -0.79
N TRP A 168 8.51 -11.08 -0.86
CA TRP A 168 9.62 -10.16 -1.05
C TRP A 168 9.52 -9.37 -2.36
N TYR A 169 9.24 -10.06 -3.47
CA TYR A 169 9.01 -9.40 -4.76
C TYR A 169 7.72 -8.56 -4.75
N PHE A 170 6.67 -9.05 -4.09
CA PHE A 170 5.42 -8.32 -3.94
C PHE A 170 5.61 -6.97 -3.24
N ASN A 171 6.33 -6.97 -2.11
CA ASN A 171 6.61 -5.76 -1.33
C ASN A 171 7.47 -4.75 -2.09
N ARG A 172 8.17 -5.18 -3.15
CA ARG A 172 8.94 -4.31 -4.07
C ARG A 172 8.17 -3.90 -5.31
N GLY A 173 6.91 -4.32 -5.43
CA GLY A 173 6.07 -4.06 -6.59
C GLY A 173 6.41 -4.91 -7.81
N ASP A 174 7.28 -5.92 -7.70
CA ASP A 174 7.55 -6.86 -8.80
C ASP A 174 6.51 -7.99 -8.82
N ILE A 175 5.31 -7.64 -9.28
CA ILE A 175 4.15 -8.53 -9.29
C ILE A 175 4.36 -9.70 -10.26
N PHE A 176 4.99 -9.43 -11.40
CA PHE A 176 5.19 -10.43 -12.45
C PHE A 176 6.17 -11.53 -12.03
N THR A 177 7.10 -11.25 -11.12
CA THR A 177 7.92 -12.28 -10.48
C THR A 177 7.25 -12.87 -9.25
N SER A 178 6.60 -12.03 -8.44
CA SER A 178 5.95 -12.45 -7.20
C SER A 178 4.88 -13.52 -7.41
N VAL A 179 3.89 -13.24 -8.27
CA VAL A 179 2.71 -14.10 -8.43
C VAL A 179 3.10 -15.52 -8.91
N PRO A 180 3.94 -15.69 -9.94
CA PRO A 180 4.42 -17.01 -10.33
C PRO A 180 5.13 -17.79 -9.21
N LEU A 181 5.91 -17.11 -8.36
CA LEU A 181 6.65 -17.75 -7.27
C LEU A 181 5.76 -18.29 -6.15
N ALA A 182 4.49 -17.88 -6.06
CA ALA A 182 3.55 -18.46 -5.12
C ALA A 182 3.08 -19.87 -5.54
N TYR A 183 3.09 -20.21 -6.83
CA TYR A 183 2.56 -21.49 -7.31
C TYR A 183 3.41 -22.71 -6.93
N PRO A 184 4.75 -22.72 -7.04
CA PRO A 184 5.55 -23.89 -6.68
C PRO A 184 5.28 -24.45 -5.27
N PRO A 185 5.29 -23.64 -4.18
CA PRO A 185 4.93 -24.17 -2.86
C PRO A 185 3.46 -24.59 -2.76
N LEU A 186 2.53 -23.90 -3.42
CA LEU A 186 1.12 -24.33 -3.44
C LEU A 186 0.94 -25.71 -4.07
N VAL A 187 1.57 -25.93 -5.23
CA VAL A 187 1.54 -27.22 -5.94
C VAL A 187 2.19 -28.30 -5.08
N TYR A 188 3.36 -28.03 -4.50
CA TYR A 188 4.03 -28.95 -3.59
C TYR A 188 3.13 -29.32 -2.41
N LEU A 189 2.55 -28.34 -1.71
CA LEU A 189 1.70 -28.57 -0.54
C LEU A 189 0.42 -29.32 -0.92
N LEU A 190 -0.21 -29.00 -2.06
CA LEU A 190 -1.38 -29.70 -2.56
C LEU A 190 -1.07 -31.18 -2.80
N VAL A 191 -0.02 -31.47 -3.56
CA VAL A 191 0.44 -32.84 -3.82
C VAL A 191 0.77 -33.56 -2.51
N ARG A 192 1.43 -32.87 -1.58
CA ARG A 192 1.82 -33.41 -0.27
C ARG A 192 0.60 -33.75 0.60
N MET A 193 -0.43 -32.91 0.60
CA MET A 193 -1.68 -33.15 1.32
C MET A 193 -2.45 -34.33 0.71
N LEU A 194 -2.60 -34.36 -0.61
CA LEU A 194 -3.26 -35.45 -1.34
C LEU A 194 -2.55 -36.79 -1.11
N TRP A 195 -1.22 -36.80 -1.18
CA TRP A 195 -0.42 -37.98 -0.88
C TRP A 195 -0.63 -38.47 0.55
N SER A 196 -0.62 -37.56 1.53
CA SER A 196 -0.82 -37.90 2.94
C SER A 196 -2.20 -38.52 3.17
N GLY A 197 -3.24 -37.90 2.60
CA GLY A 197 -4.61 -38.40 2.65
C GLY A 197 -4.75 -39.78 2.00
N ALA A 198 -4.19 -39.95 0.79
CA ALA A 198 -4.25 -41.22 0.06
C ALA A 198 -3.54 -42.38 0.76
N ARG A 199 -2.45 -42.11 1.50
CA ARG A 199 -1.72 -43.15 2.24
C ARG A 199 -2.34 -43.51 3.59
N GLY A 200 -3.36 -42.78 4.06
CA GLY A 200 -3.95 -42.99 5.39
C GLY A 200 -2.95 -42.80 6.55
N ARG A 201 -1.78 -42.22 6.27
CA ARG A 201 -0.77 -41.95 7.29
C ARG A 201 -1.08 -40.60 7.91
N LEU A 202 -1.82 -40.60 9.00
CA LEU A 202 -1.70 -39.53 9.99
C LEU A 202 -0.24 -39.55 10.42
N ALA A 203 0.53 -38.52 10.04
CA ALA A 203 1.92 -38.43 10.42
C ALA A 203 2.00 -38.61 11.94
N THR A 204 2.77 -39.61 12.41
CA THR A 204 3.13 -39.69 13.83
C THR A 204 3.71 -38.34 14.20
N GLY A 205 3.02 -37.63 15.11
CA GLY A 205 3.36 -36.27 15.49
C GLY A 205 4.84 -36.18 15.77
N ALA A 206 5.53 -35.25 15.12
CA ALA A 206 6.95 -35.13 15.32
C ALA A 206 7.21 -34.78 16.78
N VAL A 207 8.10 -35.53 17.42
CA VAL A 207 8.49 -35.25 18.80
C VAL A 207 9.14 -33.86 18.80
N PRO A 208 8.62 -32.91 19.59
CA PRO A 208 9.20 -31.58 19.71
C PRO A 208 10.69 -31.68 20.06
N VAL A 209 11.54 -30.96 19.33
CA VAL A 209 12.97 -30.83 19.68
C VAL A 209 13.10 -30.06 21.00
N TRP A 210 12.18 -29.14 21.23
CA TRP A 210 12.13 -28.25 22.39
C TRP A 210 11.11 -28.74 23.42
N PRO A 211 11.31 -28.45 24.73
CA PRO A 211 10.29 -28.65 25.74
C PRO A 211 8.97 -27.94 25.38
N VAL A 212 7.84 -28.59 25.63
CA VAL A 212 6.51 -28.06 25.28
C VAL A 212 6.25 -26.70 25.93
N TRP A 213 6.69 -26.49 27.17
CA TRP A 213 6.52 -25.22 27.87
C TRP A 213 7.22 -24.06 27.15
N LEU A 214 8.38 -24.31 26.55
CA LEU A 214 9.14 -23.30 25.82
C LEU A 214 8.44 -22.95 24.51
N LEU A 215 7.92 -23.95 23.79
CA LEU A 215 7.14 -23.73 22.58
C LEU A 215 5.84 -22.97 22.88
N ALA A 216 5.16 -23.31 23.98
CA ALA A 216 3.95 -22.62 24.41
C ALA A 216 4.25 -21.15 24.78
N ALA A 217 5.29 -20.91 25.58
CA ALA A 217 5.71 -19.56 25.95
C ALA A 217 6.10 -18.73 24.72
N ALA A 218 6.89 -19.30 23.79
CA ALA A 218 7.29 -18.64 22.55
C ALA A 218 6.08 -18.34 21.65
N ALA A 219 5.10 -19.25 21.55
CA ALA A 219 3.89 -19.03 20.77
C ALA A 219 3.03 -17.90 21.36
N VAL A 220 2.83 -17.87 22.68
CA VAL A 220 2.11 -16.79 23.37
C VAL A 220 2.82 -15.46 23.18
N PHE A 221 4.14 -15.43 23.37
CA PHE A 221 4.95 -14.23 23.14
C PHE A 221 4.84 -13.75 21.69
N ALA A 222 5.04 -14.63 20.71
CA ALA A 222 4.97 -14.28 19.30
C ALA A 222 3.58 -13.78 18.89
N ALA A 223 2.51 -14.39 19.40
CA ALA A 223 1.14 -13.94 19.19
C ALA A 223 0.92 -12.54 19.79
N GLY A 224 1.29 -12.34 21.06
CA GLY A 224 1.17 -11.05 21.73
C GLY A 224 1.98 -9.96 21.02
N PHE A 225 3.23 -10.25 20.66
CA PHE A 225 4.09 -9.33 19.90
C PHE A 225 3.51 -8.99 18.53
N ARG A 226 3.01 -9.99 17.80
CA ARG A 226 2.34 -9.82 16.50
C ARG A 226 1.09 -8.95 16.61
N ILE A 227 0.29 -9.14 17.65
CA ILE A 227 -0.90 -8.31 17.95
C ILE A 227 -0.47 -6.88 18.30
N GLY A 228 0.55 -6.72 19.15
CA GLY A 228 1.11 -5.41 19.50
C GLY A 228 1.55 -4.62 18.27
N LEU A 229 2.28 -5.26 17.34
CA LEU A 229 2.68 -4.65 16.06
C LEU A 229 1.47 -4.25 15.19
N ASN A 230 0.41 -5.07 15.17
CA ASN A 230 -0.81 -4.75 14.44
C ASN A 230 -1.50 -3.50 14.99
N VAL A 231 -1.58 -3.38 16.31
CA VAL A 231 -2.25 -2.26 16.98
C VAL A 231 -1.44 -0.97 16.85
N SER A 232 -0.11 -1.04 16.94
CA SER A 232 0.74 0.16 17.00
C SER A 232 1.13 0.72 15.63
N ALA A 233 1.28 -0.12 14.62
CA ALA A 233 2.01 0.28 13.40
C ALA A 233 1.49 -0.35 12.10
N SER A 234 0.29 -0.93 12.10
CA SER A 234 -0.31 -1.55 10.92
C SER A 234 -1.46 -0.72 10.34
N ASN A 235 -1.79 -0.99 9.08
CA ASN A 235 -2.96 -0.46 8.41
C ASN A 235 -3.88 -1.60 7.98
N VAL A 236 -5.17 -1.33 7.97
CA VAL A 236 -6.21 -2.25 7.48
C VAL A 236 -6.71 -1.74 6.15
N ILE A 237 -6.71 -2.61 5.15
CA ILE A 237 -7.23 -2.31 3.81
C ILE A 237 -8.69 -2.72 3.71
N ASP A 238 -9.35 -2.29 2.64
CA ASP A 238 -10.73 -2.63 2.28
C ASP A 238 -11.09 -4.11 2.49
N VAL A 239 -10.20 -5.05 2.10
CA VAL A 239 -10.39 -6.49 2.27
C VAL A 239 -10.50 -6.89 3.75
N GLY A 240 -9.72 -6.24 4.63
CA GLY A 240 -9.75 -6.50 6.07
C GLY A 240 -11.07 -6.09 6.70
N TYR A 241 -11.56 -4.89 6.38
CA TYR A 241 -12.89 -4.43 6.82
C TYR A 241 -14.01 -5.30 6.23
N SER A 242 -13.89 -5.66 4.95
CA SER A 242 -14.87 -6.48 4.25
C SER A 242 -15.02 -7.87 4.87
N GLY A 243 -13.92 -8.46 5.37
CA GLY A 243 -13.94 -9.72 6.09
C GLY A 243 -14.77 -9.67 7.37
N VAL A 244 -14.58 -8.63 8.19
CA VAL A 244 -15.32 -8.46 9.46
C VAL A 244 -16.79 -8.14 9.20
N ILE A 245 -17.07 -7.22 8.27
CA ILE A 245 -18.44 -6.87 7.88
C ILE A 245 -19.16 -8.08 7.30
N GLY A 246 -18.49 -8.86 6.44
CA GLY A 246 -19.05 -10.08 5.87
C GLY A 246 -19.40 -11.11 6.94
N ALA A 247 -18.52 -11.30 7.92
CA ALA A 247 -18.78 -12.19 9.06
C ALA A 247 -19.98 -11.72 9.90
N ASP A 248 -20.09 -10.41 10.17
CA ASP A 248 -21.25 -9.82 10.84
C ASP A 248 -22.56 -10.07 10.08
N ARG A 249 -22.55 -9.91 8.74
CA ARG A 249 -23.72 -10.22 7.91
C ARG A 249 -24.15 -11.68 8.03
N ILE A 250 -23.20 -12.61 7.93
CA ILE A 250 -23.47 -14.05 8.05
C ILE A 250 -24.02 -14.39 9.44
N ALA A 251 -23.42 -13.84 10.50
CA ALA A 251 -23.89 -14.04 11.87
C ALA A 251 -25.35 -13.60 12.07
N HIS A 252 -25.77 -12.55 11.35
CA HIS A 252 -27.14 -12.05 11.34
C HIS A 252 -28.04 -12.67 10.24
N ARG A 253 -27.64 -13.82 9.67
CA ARG A 253 -28.37 -14.53 8.61
C ARG A 253 -28.65 -13.67 7.36
N ARG A 254 -27.76 -12.74 7.05
CA ARG A 254 -27.80 -11.93 5.82
C ARG A 254 -26.69 -12.38 4.88
N VAL A 255 -27.02 -12.50 3.59
CA VAL A 255 -26.01 -12.75 2.57
C VAL A 255 -25.11 -11.53 2.42
N PRO A 256 -23.78 -11.65 2.43
CA PRO A 256 -22.89 -10.48 2.32
C PRO A 256 -23.08 -9.73 1.00
N TYR A 257 -23.17 -10.46 -0.11
CA TYR A 257 -23.37 -9.88 -1.44
C TYR A 257 -24.67 -9.08 -1.52
N GLY A 258 -24.59 -7.85 -2.04
CA GLY A 258 -25.71 -6.91 -2.11
C GLY A 258 -26.13 -6.28 -0.78
N ASN A 259 -25.49 -6.63 0.34
CA ASN A 259 -25.83 -6.12 1.69
C ASN A 259 -24.63 -5.44 2.39
N PHE A 260 -23.55 -5.15 1.66
CA PHE A 260 -22.45 -4.36 2.19
C PHE A 260 -22.89 -2.91 2.46
N PRO A 261 -22.37 -2.25 3.51
CA PRO A 261 -22.59 -0.83 3.72
C PRO A 261 -22.13 -0.02 2.51
N VAL A 262 -22.94 0.96 2.10
CA VAL A 262 -22.58 1.92 1.04
C VAL A 262 -21.98 3.16 1.70
N GLU A 263 -20.89 3.67 1.13
CA GLU A 263 -20.13 4.79 1.72
C GLU A 263 -20.87 6.13 1.67
N ASP A 264 -21.88 6.34 0.82
CA ASP A 264 -22.85 7.47 0.76
C ASP A 264 -22.45 8.78 1.49
N GLY A 265 -21.27 9.34 1.18
CA GLY A 265 -20.80 10.60 1.78
C GLY A 265 -20.48 10.54 3.28
N ARG A 266 -20.38 9.34 3.86
CA ARG A 266 -19.95 9.12 5.24
C ARG A 266 -18.52 9.64 5.43
N LYS A 267 -18.24 10.16 6.62
CA LYS A 267 -16.90 10.60 6.99
C LYS A 267 -15.92 9.44 6.85
N ALA A 268 -14.88 9.63 6.04
CA ALA A 268 -13.79 8.67 5.91
C ALA A 268 -13.22 8.33 7.30
N CYS A 269 -13.07 7.03 7.56
CA CYS A 269 -12.46 6.54 8.80
C CYS A 269 -10.97 6.29 8.57
N GLY A 270 -10.14 6.75 9.52
CA GLY A 270 -8.69 6.64 9.42
C GLY A 270 -8.01 7.79 8.66
N PRO A 271 -6.68 7.87 8.73
CA PRO A 271 -5.90 8.84 7.95
C PRO A 271 -5.95 8.50 6.46
N ALA A 272 -5.75 9.52 5.62
CA ALA A 272 -5.56 9.36 4.18
C ALA A 272 -4.44 8.34 3.88
N ASP A 273 -4.64 7.55 2.83
CA ASP A 273 -3.60 6.61 2.40
C ASP A 273 -2.46 7.37 1.67
N THR A 274 -1.42 6.65 1.28
CA THR A 274 -0.28 7.26 0.55
C THR A 274 -0.64 7.79 -0.85
N ALA A 275 -1.83 7.49 -1.34
CA ALA A 275 -2.34 7.95 -2.63
C ALA A 275 -3.31 9.14 -2.53
N GLY A 276 -3.68 9.56 -1.30
CA GLY A 276 -4.54 10.71 -1.01
C GLY A 276 -5.97 10.30 -0.73
#